data_AF-A0A917SFZ3-F1
#
_entry.id   AF-A0A917SFZ3-F1
#
_cell.length_a   1.000
_cell.length_b   1.000
_cell.length_c   1.000
_cell.angle_alpha   90.00
_cell.angle_beta   90.00
_cell.angle_gamma   90.00
#
_symmetry.space_group_name_H-M   'P 1'
#
loop_
_entity.id
_entity.type
_entity.pdbx_description
1 polymer ?
#
loop_
_entity_poly.entity_id
_entity_poly.type
_entity_poly.pdbx_seq_one_letter_code
_entity_poly.pdbx_strand_id
1 'polypeptide(L)'
;MGTVIIHLIRNTFRYASKKYWDKISFDLKPIYTAPTPAEARRCYEEFAEKWGRAYPAIKRLWDNAWEEFIPFLDYDVEIRKVICSTNAIESLNARYRRAVRARGHFPNEQSAMKTLYLVTRSLDPKGTGQRRWGMRWKPALNAFAITFADRMPAAEDQ
;
A
#
# COMPACT_ATOMS: atom_id res chain seq x y z
N MET A 1 3.53 11.86 13.16
CA MET A 1 2.60 11.04 12.36
C MET A 1 3.49 10.14 11.51
N GLY A 2 3.75 8.92 11.98
CA GLY A 2 4.79 8.04 11.41
C GLY A 2 4.55 7.81 9.92
N THR A 3 5.62 7.86 9.14
CA THR A 3 5.51 7.76 7.68
C THR A 3 5.18 6.32 7.31
N VAL A 4 3.90 6.01 7.06
CA VAL A 4 3.52 4.69 6.50
C VAL A 4 4.33 4.49 5.21
N ILE A 5 5.00 3.35 5.04
CA ILE A 5 5.88 3.00 3.90
C ILE A 5 5.35 3.45 2.53
N ILE A 6 4.04 3.40 2.33
CA ILE A 6 3.40 3.84 1.09
C ILE A 6 3.60 5.33 0.79
N HIS A 7 3.62 6.18 1.82
CA HIS A 7 3.92 7.60 1.68
C HIS A 7 5.40 7.81 1.37
N LEU A 8 6.31 7.03 1.96
CA LEU A 8 7.73 7.07 1.65
C LEU A 8 7.99 6.72 0.17
N ILE A 9 7.37 5.62 -0.30
CA ILE A 9 7.43 5.20 -1.71
C ILE A 9 6.82 6.26 -2.62
N ARG A 10 5.64 6.79 -2.32
CA ARG A 10 5.00 7.84 -3.15
C ARG A 10 5.80 9.13 -3.18
N ASN A 11 6.35 9.56 -2.05
CA ASN A 11 7.17 10.77 -1.97
C ASN A 11 8.48 10.64 -2.76
N THR A 12 9.03 9.42 -2.87
CA THR A 12 10.19 9.15 -3.74
C THR A 12 9.94 9.64 -5.17
N PHE A 13 8.78 9.33 -5.74
CA PHE A 13 8.44 9.70 -7.12
C PHE A 13 8.16 11.20 -7.32
N ARG A 14 7.94 11.97 -6.24
CA ARG A 14 7.78 13.43 -6.34
C ARG A 14 9.08 14.14 -6.74
N TYR A 15 10.23 13.53 -6.45
CA TYR A 15 11.55 14.09 -6.75
C TYR A 15 12.16 13.52 -8.04
N ALA A 16 11.54 12.50 -8.63
CA ALA A 16 12.02 11.84 -9.83
C ALA A 16 11.27 12.29 -11.09
N SER A 17 11.97 12.39 -12.21
CA SER A 17 11.33 12.58 -13.51
C SER A 17 10.52 11.33 -13.90
N LYS A 18 9.31 11.55 -14.44
CA LYS A 18 8.41 10.47 -14.92
C LYS A 18 9.10 9.50 -15.88
N LYS A 19 10.08 9.98 -16.66
CA LYS A 19 10.90 9.15 -17.56
C LYS A 19 11.56 7.96 -16.86
N TYR A 20 11.89 8.09 -15.57
CA TYR A 20 12.63 7.07 -14.82
C TYR A 20 11.76 6.34 -13.80
N TRP A 21 10.46 6.62 -13.70
CA TRP A 21 9.60 6.04 -12.68
C TRP A 21 9.60 4.52 -12.71
N ASP A 22 9.52 3.89 -13.89
CA ASP A 22 9.51 2.42 -13.98
C ASP A 22 10.83 1.80 -13.47
N LYS A 23 11.96 2.41 -13.82
CA LYS A 23 13.29 1.94 -13.39
C LYS A 23 13.49 2.15 -11.89
N ILE A 24 13.13 3.33 -11.38
CA ILE A 24 13.18 3.64 -9.95
C ILE A 24 12.26 2.69 -9.19
N SER A 25 11.04 2.43 -9.66
CA SER A 25 10.12 1.50 -9.02
C SER A 25 10.68 0.08 -8.97
N PHE A 26 11.35 -0.36 -10.04
CA PHE A 26 12.01 -1.66 -10.07
C PHE A 26 13.15 -1.74 -9.05
N ASP A 27 14.03 -0.75 -9.02
CA ASP A 27 15.19 -0.72 -8.12
C ASP A 27 14.81 -0.46 -6.65
N LEU A 28 13.67 0.20 -6.40
CA LEU A 28 13.18 0.48 -5.05
C LEU A 28 12.53 -0.75 -4.40
N LYS A 29 11.97 -1.66 -5.22
CA LYS A 29 11.21 -2.82 -4.75
C LYS A 29 12.01 -3.74 -3.82
N PRO A 30 13.27 -4.13 -4.14
CA PRO A 30 14.09 -4.95 -3.26
C PRO A 30 14.23 -4.41 -1.83
N ILE A 31 14.25 -3.08 -1.65
CA ILE A 31 14.44 -2.45 -0.34
C ILE A 31 13.33 -2.86 0.64
N TYR A 32 12.06 -2.75 0.22
CA TYR A 32 10.91 -3.03 1.11
C TYR A 32 10.41 -4.48 1.03
N THR A 33 10.96 -5.28 0.11
CA THR A 33 10.69 -6.73 0.04
C THR A 33 11.83 -7.60 0.59
N ALA A 34 12.92 -7.00 1.06
CA ALA A 34 14.07 -7.72 1.60
C ALA A 34 13.69 -8.60 2.81
N PRO A 35 14.33 -9.78 2.98
CA PRO A 35 14.02 -10.69 4.08
C PRO A 35 14.51 -10.19 5.44
N THR A 36 15.53 -9.32 5.47
CA THR A 36 16.12 -8.80 6.71
C THR A 36 16.43 -7.30 6.58
N PRO A 37 16.52 -6.57 7.72
CA PRO A 37 16.98 -5.17 7.72
C PRO A 37 18.36 -4.96 7.09
N ALA A 38 19.28 -5.90 7.28
CA ALA A 38 20.61 -5.85 6.67
C ALA A 38 20.55 -5.94 5.14
N GLU A 39 19.75 -6.86 4.59
CA GLU A 39 19.55 -6.95 3.14
C GLU A 39 18.81 -5.72 2.59
N ALA A 40 17.82 -5.20 3.32
CA ALA A 40 17.15 -3.97 2.94
C ALA A 40 18.14 -2.80 2.83
N ARG A 41 19.05 -2.69 3.80
CA ARG A 41 20.10 -1.68 3.82
C ARG A 41 21.04 -1.80 2.63
N ARG A 42 21.49 -3.02 2.34
CA ARG A 42 22.35 -3.32 1.17
C ARG A 42 21.66 -2.90 -0.14
N CYS A 43 20.40 -3.28 -0.33
CA CYS A 43 19.62 -2.86 -1.50
C CYS A 43 19.41 -1.34 -1.57
N TYR A 44 19.24 -0.67 -0.42
CA TYR A 44 19.14 0.78 -0.38
C TYR A 44 20.45 1.47 -0.77
N GLU A 45 21.59 0.93 -0.36
CA GLU A 45 22.90 1.47 -0.74
C GLU A 45 23.15 1.35 -2.25
N GLU A 46 22.82 0.21 -2.85
CA GLU A 46 22.85 0.03 -4.32
C GLU A 46 21.92 1.02 -5.04
N PHE A 47 20.70 1.21 -4.50
CA PHE A 47 19.76 2.19 -5.02
C PHE A 47 20.32 3.63 -4.92
N ALA A 48 20.93 3.98 -3.78
CA ALA A 48 21.49 5.30 -3.52
C ALA A 48 22.75 5.56 -4.36
N GLU A 49 23.55 4.55 -4.64
CA GLU A 49 24.69 4.67 -5.57
C GLU A 49 24.21 5.01 -6.98
N LYS A 50 23.19 4.29 -7.45
CA LYS A 50 22.64 4.47 -8.80
C LYS A 50 21.88 5.79 -8.98
N TRP A 51 21.05 6.17 -8.00
CA TRP A 51 20.11 7.29 -8.14
C TRP A 51 20.45 8.51 -7.28
N GLY A 52 21.25 8.36 -6.22
CA GLY A 52 21.50 9.40 -5.24
C GLY A 52 22.25 10.62 -5.77
N ARG A 53 23.11 10.44 -6.79
CA ARG A 53 23.79 11.58 -7.45
C ARG A 53 22.82 12.43 -8.27
N ALA A 54 21.93 11.78 -9.03
CA ALA A 54 20.95 12.48 -9.87
C ALA A 54 19.76 13.02 -9.05
N TYR A 55 19.40 12.33 -7.97
CA TYR A 55 18.26 12.63 -7.11
C TYR A 55 18.65 12.67 -5.62
N PRO A 56 19.49 13.64 -5.19
CA PRO A 56 19.97 13.71 -3.80
C PRO A 56 18.83 13.89 -2.77
N ALA A 57 17.72 14.51 -3.18
CA ALA A 57 16.53 14.63 -2.33
C ALA A 57 15.88 13.27 -2.00
N ILE A 58 15.96 12.29 -2.90
CA ILE A 58 15.46 10.92 -2.64
C ILE A 58 16.34 10.25 -1.60
N LYS A 59 17.68 10.34 -1.75
CA LYS A 59 18.61 9.79 -0.75
C LYS A 59 18.34 10.37 0.63
N ARG A 60 18.26 11.71 0.73
CA ARG A 60 17.95 12.38 2.01
C ARG A 60 16.60 11.96 2.60
N LEU A 61 15.58 11.79 1.76
CA LEU A 61 14.26 11.32 2.20
C LEU A 61 14.35 9.93 2.86
N TRP A 62 15.03 8.98 2.23
CA TRP A 62 15.18 7.62 2.74
C TRP A 62 16.10 7.54 3.95
N ASP A 63 17.23 8.27 3.94
CA ASP A 63 18.13 8.34 5.10
C ASP A 63 17.39 8.83 6.35
N ASN A 64 16.59 9.89 6.22
CA ASN A 64 15.84 10.47 7.35
C ASN A 64 14.71 9.55 7.85
N ALA A 65 14.12 8.74 6.96
CA ALA A 65 13.02 7.85 7.30
C ALA A 65 13.48 6.43 7.67
N TRP A 66 14.79 6.15 7.65
CA TRP A 66 15.32 4.79 7.74
C TRP A 66 14.93 4.10 9.04
N GLU A 67 15.10 4.77 10.18
CA GLU A 67 14.75 4.22 11.50
C GLU A 67 13.24 4.01 11.65
N GLU A 68 12.41 4.87 11.05
CA GLU A 68 10.95 4.67 11.01
C GLU A 68 10.54 3.53 10.06
N PHE A 69 11.37 3.23 9.07
CA PHE A 69 11.13 2.18 8.09
C PHE A 69 11.51 0.78 8.60
N ILE A 70 12.55 0.64 9.44
CA ILE A 70 13.02 -0.68 9.92
C ILE A 70 11.88 -1.55 10.52
N PRO A 71 11.02 -1.04 11.43
CA PRO A 71 9.94 -1.85 12.01
C PRO A 71 8.96 -2.42 10.99
N PHE A 72 8.86 -1.83 9.80
CA PHE A 72 8.03 -2.39 8.72
C PHE A 72 8.58 -3.73 8.21
N LEU A 73 9.89 -3.97 8.30
CA LEU A 73 10.53 -5.20 7.83
C LEU A 73 10.28 -6.40 8.75
N ASP A 74 9.85 -6.16 9.99
CA ASP A 74 9.50 -7.22 10.95
C ASP A 74 8.24 -7.99 10.53
N TYR A 75 7.40 -7.39 9.67
CA TYR A 75 6.26 -8.08 9.09
C TYR A 75 6.69 -9.07 8.00
N ASP A 76 6.03 -10.22 7.94
CA ASP A 76 6.18 -11.16 6.83
C ASP A 76 5.95 -10.47 5.47
N VAL A 77 6.64 -10.96 4.44
CA VAL A 77 6.54 -10.45 3.06
C VAL A 77 5.08 -10.43 2.58
N GLU A 78 4.26 -11.41 2.97
CA GLU A 78 2.84 -11.46 2.60
C GLU A 78 2.02 -10.34 3.25
N ILE A 79 2.32 -9.99 4.51
CA ILE A 79 1.70 -8.84 5.20
C ILE A 79 2.16 -7.53 4.57
N ARG A 80 3.48 -7.40 4.32
CA ARG A 80 4.08 -6.22 3.68
C ARG A 80 3.50 -5.93 2.31
N LYS A 81 3.23 -6.96 1.49
CA LYS A 81 2.56 -6.81 0.19
C LYS A 81 1.17 -6.17 0.32
N VAL A 82 0.41 -6.52 1.35
CA VAL A 82 -0.92 -5.93 1.61
C VAL A 82 -0.77 -4.46 2.04
N ILE A 83 0.15 -4.16 2.96
CA ILE A 83 0.40 -2.80 3.45
C ILE A 83 0.88 -1.86 2.32
N CYS A 84 1.77 -2.35 1.45
CA CYS A 84 2.28 -1.60 0.30
C CYS A 84 1.28 -1.50 -0.86
N SER A 85 0.12 -2.16 -0.79
CA SER A 85 -0.92 -2.08 -1.81
C SER A 85 -1.89 -0.95 -1.52
N THR A 86 -1.96 0.05 -2.40
CA THR A 86 -3.06 1.04 -2.38
C THR A 86 -4.17 0.73 -3.36
N ASN A 87 -4.05 -0.35 -4.12
CA ASN A 87 -4.97 -0.71 -5.20
C ASN A 87 -6.44 -0.80 -4.75
N ALA A 88 -6.72 -1.30 -3.55
CA ALA A 88 -8.09 -1.43 -3.05
C ALA A 88 -8.74 -0.05 -2.81
N ILE A 89 -8.04 0.84 -2.11
CA ILE A 89 -8.52 2.20 -1.81
C ILE A 89 -8.53 3.05 -3.08
N GLU A 90 -7.52 2.94 -3.94
CA GLU A 90 -7.47 3.66 -5.22
C GLU A 90 -8.59 3.22 -6.17
N SER A 91 -8.86 1.92 -6.25
CA SER A 91 -9.97 1.38 -7.05
C SER A 91 -11.32 1.91 -6.55
N LEU A 92 -11.51 1.94 -5.23
CA LEU A 92 -12.70 2.51 -4.60
C LEU A 92 -12.84 4.01 -4.89
N ASN A 93 -11.78 4.78 -4.68
CA ASN A 93 -11.74 6.22 -4.94
C ASN A 93 -11.95 6.56 -6.43
N ALA A 94 -11.44 5.73 -7.34
CA ALA A 94 -11.69 5.89 -8.77
C ALA A 94 -13.17 5.70 -9.12
N ARG A 95 -13.84 4.71 -8.51
CA ARG A 95 -15.28 4.49 -8.66
C ARG A 95 -16.11 5.63 -8.09
N TYR A 96 -15.78 6.12 -6.89
CA TYR A 96 -16.44 7.30 -6.30
C TYR A 96 -16.29 8.53 -7.19
N ARG A 97 -15.07 8.85 -7.64
CA ARG A 97 -14.83 9.99 -8.55
C ARG A 97 -15.64 9.88 -9.84
N ARG A 98 -15.78 8.67 -10.41
CA ARG A 98 -16.61 8.45 -11.60
C ARG A 98 -18.09 8.74 -11.32
N ALA A 99 -18.64 8.22 -10.22
CA ALA A 99 -20.04 8.43 -9.85
C ALA A 99 -20.35 9.90 -9.55
N VAL A 100 -19.47 10.58 -8.84
CA VAL A 100 -19.58 12.02 -8.54
C VAL A 100 -19.56 12.84 -9.83
N ARG A 101 -18.61 12.57 -10.74
CA ARG A 101 -18.54 13.26 -12.06
C ARG A 101 -19.78 13.05 -12.90
N ALA A 102 -20.32 11.82 -12.92
CA ALA A 102 -21.55 11.52 -13.65
C ALA A 102 -22.77 12.28 -13.11
N ARG A 103 -22.79 12.59 -11.81
CA ARG A 103 -23.89 13.33 -11.18
C ARG A 103 -23.78 14.84 -11.33
N GLY A 104 -22.56 15.39 -11.35
CA GLY A 104 -22.27 16.81 -11.51
C GLY A 104 -22.46 17.63 -10.22
N HIS A 105 -23.70 17.73 -9.72
CA HIS A 105 -24.03 18.44 -8.48
C HIS A 105 -24.97 17.61 -7.59
N PHE A 106 -24.96 17.92 -6.29
CA PHE A 106 -25.84 17.28 -5.31
C PHE A 106 -26.73 18.34 -4.65
N PRO A 107 -28.03 18.08 -4.47
CA PRO A 107 -28.95 19.04 -3.85
C PRO A 107 -28.75 19.15 -2.33
N ASN A 108 -28.18 18.13 -1.68
CA ASN A 108 -27.83 18.13 -0.27
C ASN A 108 -26.80 17.01 0.03
N GLU A 109 -26.23 17.03 1.23
CA GLU A 109 -25.26 16.05 1.70
C GLU A 109 -25.81 14.62 1.67
N GLN A 110 -27.07 14.41 2.07
CA GLN A 110 -27.70 13.09 2.09
C GLN A 110 -27.75 12.44 0.70
N SER A 111 -27.97 13.24 -0.35
CA SER A 111 -27.95 12.76 -1.74
C SER A 111 -26.55 12.32 -2.16
N ALA A 112 -25.51 13.06 -1.74
CA ALA A 112 -24.12 12.67 -1.99
C ALA A 112 -23.77 11.37 -1.25
N MET A 113 -24.14 11.27 0.03
CA MET A 113 -23.91 10.08 0.85
C MET A 113 -24.60 8.86 0.25
N LYS A 114 -25.86 8.99 -0.19
CA LYS A 114 -26.60 7.91 -0.86
C LYS A 114 -25.90 7.43 -2.14
N THR A 115 -25.33 8.34 -2.94
CA THR A 115 -24.55 7.95 -4.10
C THR A 115 -23.30 7.14 -3.73
N LEU A 116 -22.52 7.58 -2.72
CA LEU A 116 -21.35 6.83 -2.25
C LEU A 116 -21.73 5.46 -1.69
N TYR A 117 -22.83 5.39 -0.93
CA TYR A 117 -23.39 4.14 -0.41
C TYR A 117 -23.72 3.15 -1.54
N LEU A 118 -24.45 3.60 -2.58
CA LEU A 118 -24.82 2.76 -3.71
C LEU A 118 -23.60 2.29 -4.51
N VAL A 119 -22.59 3.15 -4.69
CA VAL A 119 -21.33 2.76 -5.33
C VAL A 119 -20.62 1.66 -4.53
N THR A 120 -20.58 1.80 -3.20
CA THR A 120 -20.00 0.79 -2.30
C THR A 120 -20.74 -0.53 -2.43
N ARG A 121 -22.07 -0.50 -2.33
CA ARG A 121 -22.91 -1.71 -2.41
C ARG A 121 -22.81 -2.40 -3.78
N SER A 122 -22.59 -1.65 -4.86
CA SER A 122 -22.36 -2.21 -6.20
C SER A 122 -21.00 -2.90 -6.39
N LEU A 123 -20.08 -2.82 -5.42
CA LEU A 123 -18.83 -3.59 -5.47
C LEU A 123 -19.08 -5.09 -5.29
N ASP A 124 -20.11 -5.44 -4.52
CA ASP A 124 -20.47 -6.82 -4.24
C ASP A 124 -21.99 -7.01 -4.31
N PRO A 125 -22.59 -6.90 -5.50
CA PRO A 125 -24.04 -6.95 -5.66
C PRO A 125 -24.64 -8.31 -5.29
N LYS A 126 -23.83 -9.37 -5.26
CA LYS A 126 -24.24 -10.74 -4.92
C LYS A 126 -23.78 -11.18 -3.52
N GLY A 127 -23.04 -10.34 -2.78
CA GLY A 127 -22.45 -10.72 -1.50
C GLY A 127 -21.38 -11.83 -1.57
N THR A 128 -20.83 -12.12 -2.76
CA THR A 128 -19.83 -13.19 -2.97
C THR A 128 -18.40 -12.65 -3.10
N GLY A 129 -18.25 -11.33 -3.07
CA GLY A 129 -16.98 -10.62 -3.08
C GLY A 129 -16.09 -11.03 -1.91
N GLN A 130 -16.66 -11.25 -0.72
CA GLN A 130 -15.91 -11.69 0.46
C GLN A 130 -15.14 -12.99 0.20
N ARG A 131 -15.73 -13.98 -0.48
CA ARG A 131 -15.06 -15.23 -0.84
C ARG A 131 -13.88 -15.00 -1.80
N ARG A 132 -14.05 -14.07 -2.74
CA ARG A 132 -13.02 -13.71 -3.72
C ARG A 132 -11.84 -12.96 -3.07
N TRP A 133 -12.14 -12.04 -2.16
CA TRP A 133 -11.12 -11.28 -1.42
C TRP A 133 -10.43 -12.12 -0.35
N GLY A 134 -11.17 -12.98 0.36
CA GLY A 134 -10.62 -13.94 1.32
C GLY A 134 -9.60 -14.87 0.67
N MET A 135 -9.85 -15.35 -0.55
CA MET A 135 -8.87 -16.17 -1.29
C MET A 135 -7.57 -15.39 -1.60
N ARG A 136 -7.68 -14.11 -1.99
CA ARG A 136 -6.52 -13.26 -2.29
C ARG A 136 -5.72 -12.88 -1.04
N TRP A 137 -6.39 -12.75 0.09
CA TRP A 137 -5.79 -12.37 1.36
C TRP A 137 -5.30 -13.57 2.17
N LYS A 138 -5.63 -14.80 1.74
CA LYS A 138 -5.28 -16.04 2.45
C LYS A 138 -3.79 -16.14 2.83
N PRO A 139 -2.80 -15.81 1.96
CA PRO A 139 -1.39 -15.82 2.35
C PRO A 139 -1.08 -14.84 3.49
N ALA A 140 -1.63 -13.62 3.42
CA ALA A 140 -1.45 -12.63 4.47
C ALA A 140 -2.18 -13.01 5.77
N LEU A 141 -3.40 -13.55 5.67
CA LEU A 141 -4.16 -14.04 6.83
C LEU A 141 -3.42 -15.17 7.55
N ASN A 142 -2.81 -16.10 6.82
CA ASN A 142 -1.98 -17.15 7.40
C ASN A 142 -0.75 -16.56 8.13
N ALA A 143 -0.08 -15.58 7.52
CA ALA A 143 1.04 -14.89 8.17
C ALA A 143 0.60 -14.13 9.43
N PHE A 144 -0.56 -13.44 9.39
CA PHE A 144 -1.12 -12.80 10.59
C PHE A 144 -1.45 -13.81 11.69
N ALA A 145 -1.97 -14.98 11.35
CA ALA A 145 -2.27 -16.04 12.31
C ALA A 145 -1.03 -16.60 13.01
N ILE A 146 0.13 -16.59 12.35
CA ILE A 146 1.41 -17.00 12.95
C ILE A 146 1.98 -15.86 13.81
N THR A 147 2.08 -14.66 13.23
CA THR A 147 2.77 -13.51 13.84
C THR A 147 1.99 -12.88 14.99
N PHE A 148 0.66 -13.01 14.99
CA PHE A 148 -0.24 -12.48 16.02
C PHE A 148 -1.22 -13.54 16.53
N ALA A 149 -0.69 -14.73 16.83
CA ALA A 149 -1.49 -15.89 17.25
C ALA A 149 -2.40 -15.60 18.46
N ASP A 150 -1.98 -14.73 19.37
CA ASP A 150 -2.73 -14.31 20.57
C ASP A 150 -3.91 -13.36 20.29
N ARG A 151 -4.00 -12.80 19.08
CA ARG A 151 -4.99 -11.75 18.72
C ARG A 151 -5.89 -12.15 17.56
N MET A 152 -5.58 -13.25 16.88
CA MET A 152 -6.36 -13.74 15.77
C MET A 152 -7.48 -14.66 16.27
N PRO A 153 -8.72 -14.50 15.78
CA PRO A 153 -9.80 -15.41 16.13
C PRO A 153 -9.41 -16.84 15.77
N ALA A 154 -9.67 -17.79 16.66
CA ALA A 154 -9.34 -19.18 16.42
C ALA A 154 -10.11 -19.69 15.19
N ALA A 155 -9.51 -20.60 14.43
CA ALA A 155 -10.19 -21.24 13.30
C ALA A 155 -11.47 -22.01 13.71
N GLU A 156 -11.66 -22.22 15.02
CA GLU A 156 -12.82 -22.87 15.64
C GLU A 156 -14.04 -21.95 15.80
N ASP A 157 -13.88 -20.62 15.60
CA ASP A 157 -14.95 -19.63 15.77
C ASP A 157 -15.68 -19.26 14.44
N GLN A 158 -15.54 -20.06 13.38
CA GLN A 158 -16.17 -19.83 12.05
C GLN A 158 -17.05 -20.97 11.56
#